data_AF-A0A938DG82-F1
#
_entry.id   AF-A0A938DG82-F1
#
_cell.length_a   1.000
_cell.length_b   1.000
_cell.length_c   1.000
_cell.angle_alpha   90.00
_cell.angle_beta   90.00
_cell.angle_gamma   90.00
#
_symmetry.space_group_name_H-M   'P 1'
#
loop_
_entity.id
_entity.type
_entity.pdbx_description
1 polymer ?
#
loop_
_entity_poly.entity_id
_entity_poly.type
_entity_poly.pdbx_seq_one_letter_code
_entity_poly.pdbx_strand_id
1 'polypeptide(L)'
;LQRLAVKLAVREAQAGLPDGVTRIGAFVGGDPAGVLALRSLASATPRLAALAFDEAALSASLGLTEAGGAAIEMARAAVILAAGSAGVPAFAPPVRIGQEAAYAAARRDGFAGAMALRPEQVAHILKVFPPGENRQKGQSSA
;
A
#
# COMPACT_ATOMS: atom_id res chain seq x y z
N LEU A 1 -9.41 -3.39 -10.14
CA LEU A 1 -9.52 -4.41 -9.07
C LEU A 1 -10.66 -5.42 -9.30
N GLN A 2 -11.91 -5.00 -9.52
CA GLN A 2 -13.06 -5.90 -9.72
C GLN A 2 -12.85 -6.99 -10.78
N ARG A 3 -12.34 -6.63 -11.97
CA ARG A 3 -12.02 -7.60 -13.02
C ARG A 3 -10.99 -8.65 -12.59
N LEU A 4 -10.00 -8.26 -11.78
CA LEU A 4 -9.02 -9.20 -11.23
C LEU A 4 -9.67 -10.11 -10.19
N ALA A 5 -10.52 -9.57 -9.31
CA ALA A 5 -11.26 -10.36 -8.33
C ALA A 5 -12.11 -11.46 -8.98
N VAL A 6 -12.83 -11.14 -10.07
CA VAL A 6 -13.61 -12.13 -10.84
C VAL A 6 -12.71 -13.22 -11.42
N LYS A 7 -11.57 -12.84 -12.00
CA LYS A 7 -10.61 -13.82 -12.55
C LYS A 7 -10.04 -14.73 -11.46
N LEU A 8 -9.73 -14.18 -10.29
CA LEU A 8 -9.24 -14.95 -9.14
C LEU A 8 -10.29 -15.97 -8.67
N ALA A 9 -11.55 -15.55 -8.52
CA ALA A 9 -12.64 -16.44 -8.11
C ALA A 9 -12.77 -17.67 -9.03
N VAL A 10 -12.66 -17.47 -10.35
CA VAL A 10 -12.67 -18.58 -11.32
C VAL A 10 -11.49 -19.52 -11.12
N ARG A 11 -10.28 -18.98 -10.89
CA ARG A 11 -9.06 -19.80 -10.69
C ARG A 11 -9.08 -20.54 -9.35
N GLU A 12 -9.61 -19.94 -8.30
CA GLU A 12 -9.78 -20.59 -7.01
C GLU A 12 -10.74 -21.78 -7.12
N ALA A 13 -11.89 -21.59 -7.77
CA ALA A 13 -12.85 -22.66 -8.00
C ALA A 13 -12.24 -23.82 -8.81
N GLN A 14 -11.48 -23.51 -9.87
CA GLN A 14 -10.77 -24.52 -10.67
C GLN A 14 -9.71 -25.29 -9.86
N ALA A 15 -9.10 -24.65 -8.87
CA ALA A 15 -8.09 -25.24 -7.99
C ALA A 15 -8.69 -25.91 -6.73
N GLY A 16 -10.01 -25.91 -6.55
CA GLY A 16 -10.66 -26.43 -5.34
C GLY A 16 -10.40 -25.59 -4.08
N LEU A 17 -10.06 -24.30 -4.25
CA LEU A 17 -9.78 -23.38 -3.17
C LEU A 17 -11.06 -22.60 -2.76
N PRO A 18 -11.18 -22.17 -1.49
CA PRO A 18 -12.27 -21.31 -1.05
C PRO A 18 -12.28 -19.96 -1.80
N ASP A 19 -13.48 -19.45 -2.13
CA ASP A 19 -13.62 -18.12 -2.70
C ASP A 19 -13.06 -17.06 -1.75
N GLY A 20 -12.26 -16.15 -2.28
CA GLY A 20 -11.71 -15.03 -1.52
C GLY A 20 -10.36 -15.31 -0.87
N VAL A 21 -9.83 -16.54 -0.94
CA VAL A 21 -8.58 -16.91 -0.26
C VAL A 21 -7.37 -16.13 -0.81
N THR A 22 -7.37 -15.84 -2.10
CA THR A 22 -6.35 -14.99 -2.74
C THR A 22 -6.71 -13.53 -2.52
N ARG A 23 -5.91 -12.89 -1.67
CA ARG A 23 -5.98 -11.47 -1.31
C ARG A 23 -5.25 -10.62 -2.34
N ILE A 24 -5.59 -9.33 -2.42
CA ILE A 24 -4.99 -8.38 -3.36
C ILE A 24 -4.34 -7.23 -2.58
N GLY A 25 -3.03 -7.06 -2.73
CA GLY A 25 -2.36 -5.80 -2.43
C GLY A 25 -2.38 -4.91 -3.67
N ALA A 26 -2.97 -3.72 -3.59
CA ALA A 26 -2.96 -2.79 -4.73
C ALA A 26 -1.77 -1.84 -4.61
N PHE A 27 -0.98 -1.78 -5.68
CA PHE A 27 0.16 -0.89 -5.81
C PHE A 27 -0.16 0.16 -6.86
N VAL A 28 -0.25 1.41 -6.45
CA VAL A 28 -0.70 2.53 -7.29
C VAL A 28 0.48 3.40 -7.62
N GLY A 29 0.86 3.53 -8.88
CA GLY A 29 1.94 4.44 -9.22
C GLY A 29 2.37 4.27 -10.66
N GLY A 30 2.77 5.39 -11.26
CA GLY A 30 3.03 5.50 -12.70
C GLY A 30 2.44 6.78 -13.28
N ASP A 31 1.34 7.29 -12.73
CA ASP A 31 0.75 8.58 -13.11
C ASP A 31 -0.02 9.25 -11.95
N PRO A 32 -0.26 10.57 -12.01
CA PRO A 32 -1.03 11.30 -11.00
C PRO A 32 -2.53 10.93 -10.94
N ALA A 33 -3.10 10.44 -12.04
CA ALA A 33 -4.51 10.06 -12.09
C ALA A 33 -4.79 8.85 -11.18
N GLY A 34 -3.85 7.92 -11.08
CA GLY A 34 -3.90 6.78 -10.15
C GLY A 34 -4.01 7.23 -8.70
N VAL A 35 -3.26 8.26 -8.29
CA VAL A 35 -3.32 8.82 -6.94
C VAL A 35 -4.71 9.41 -6.66
N LEU A 36 -5.25 10.18 -7.59
CA LEU A 36 -6.60 10.75 -7.44
C LEU A 36 -7.71 9.68 -7.44
N ALA A 37 -7.47 8.55 -8.11
CA ALA A 37 -8.39 7.42 -8.18
C ALA A 37 -8.33 6.49 -6.95
N LEU A 38 -7.44 6.70 -5.98
CA LEU A 38 -7.24 5.81 -4.81
C LEU A 38 -8.53 5.51 -4.05
N ARG A 39 -9.44 6.50 -3.92
CA ARG A 39 -10.74 6.31 -3.28
C ARG A 39 -11.57 5.20 -3.92
N SER A 40 -11.48 5.05 -5.25
CA SER A 40 -12.22 4.01 -5.96
C SER A 40 -11.74 2.59 -5.63
N LEU A 41 -10.50 2.44 -5.14
CA LEU A 41 -9.94 1.15 -4.78
C LEU A 41 -10.49 0.64 -3.46
N ALA A 42 -10.77 1.56 -2.51
CA ALA A 42 -11.21 1.23 -1.15
C ALA A 42 -12.47 0.35 -1.10
N SER A 43 -13.40 0.55 -2.04
CA SER A 43 -14.65 -0.20 -2.11
C SER A 43 -14.73 -1.15 -3.32
N ALA A 44 -13.61 -1.36 -4.03
CA ALA A 44 -13.66 -2.09 -5.30
C ALA A 44 -13.90 -3.59 -5.10
N THR A 45 -13.40 -4.18 -4.02
CA THR A 45 -13.55 -5.63 -3.77
C THR A 45 -13.21 -5.95 -2.31
N PRO A 46 -13.92 -6.90 -1.67
CA PRO A 46 -13.57 -7.38 -0.34
C PRO A 46 -12.20 -8.07 -0.31
N ARG A 47 -11.62 -8.43 -1.47
CA ARG A 47 -10.29 -9.05 -1.60
C ARG A 47 -9.13 -8.10 -1.33
N LEU A 48 -9.37 -6.79 -1.30
CA LEU A 48 -8.32 -5.82 -1.02
C LEU A 48 -7.76 -6.06 0.39
N ALA A 49 -6.43 -6.12 0.50
CA ALA A 49 -5.73 -6.44 1.75
C ALA A 49 -4.63 -5.45 2.11
N ALA A 50 -4.18 -4.61 1.17
CA ALA A 50 -3.25 -3.53 1.43
C ALA A 50 -3.26 -2.52 0.29
N LEU A 51 -2.85 -1.29 0.58
CA LEU A 51 -2.53 -0.27 -0.41
C LEU A 51 -1.07 0.16 -0.27
N ALA A 52 -0.45 0.45 -1.40
CA ALA A 52 0.89 1.01 -1.49
C ALA A 52 0.97 1.86 -2.76
N PHE A 53 2.03 2.65 -2.90
CA PHE A 53 2.22 3.47 -4.09
C PHE A 53 3.69 3.59 -4.53
N ASP A 54 3.89 3.80 -5.83
CA ASP A 54 5.22 3.98 -6.41
C ASP A 54 5.58 5.46 -6.43
N GLU A 55 6.30 5.89 -5.39
CA GLU A 55 6.78 7.27 -5.25
C GLU A 55 7.77 7.64 -6.36
N ALA A 56 8.62 6.71 -6.78
CA ALA A 56 9.64 6.96 -7.80
C ALA A 56 8.99 7.16 -9.17
N ALA A 57 8.05 6.29 -9.54
CA ALA A 57 7.31 6.41 -10.79
C ALA A 57 6.42 7.68 -10.82
N LEU A 58 5.77 8.03 -9.69
CA LEU A 58 5.01 9.26 -9.58
C LEU A 58 5.92 10.50 -9.75
N SER A 59 7.06 10.53 -9.07
CA SER A 59 8.05 11.61 -9.18
C SER A 59 8.52 11.78 -10.63
N ALA A 60 8.84 10.67 -11.31
CA ALA A 60 9.23 10.68 -12.72
C ALA A 60 8.10 11.20 -13.63
N SER A 61 6.86 10.78 -13.41
CA SER A 61 5.70 11.22 -14.19
C SER A 61 5.42 12.72 -14.06
N LEU A 62 5.78 13.30 -12.91
CA LEU A 62 5.63 14.73 -12.61
C LEU A 62 6.87 15.56 -12.98
N GLY A 63 7.94 14.92 -13.48
CA GLY A 63 9.20 15.59 -13.80
C GLY A 63 9.94 16.14 -12.58
N LEU A 64 9.74 15.56 -11.40
CA LEU A 64 10.44 15.98 -10.18
C LEU A 64 11.90 15.49 -10.22
N THR A 65 12.84 16.41 -9.99
CA THR A 65 14.28 16.10 -9.95
C THR A 65 14.78 15.80 -8.55
N GLU A 66 14.07 16.29 -7.54
CA GLU A 66 14.38 16.09 -6.12
C GLU A 66 13.36 15.14 -5.49
N ALA A 67 13.78 14.42 -4.45
CA ALA A 67 12.89 13.56 -3.68
C ALA A 67 11.88 14.39 -2.85
N GLY A 68 10.65 13.90 -2.75
CA GLY A 68 9.59 14.54 -1.98
C GLY A 68 8.86 15.66 -2.74
N GLY A 69 8.45 16.69 -2.01
CA GLY A 69 7.65 17.80 -2.55
C GLY A 69 6.14 17.64 -2.32
N ALA A 70 5.39 18.74 -2.48
CA ALA A 70 3.98 18.81 -2.08
C ALA A 70 3.09 17.74 -2.74
N ALA A 71 3.35 17.41 -4.01
CA ALA A 71 2.60 16.37 -4.72
C ALA A 71 2.86 14.96 -4.15
N ILE A 72 4.11 14.68 -3.76
CA ILE A 72 4.49 13.40 -3.14
C ILE A 72 3.90 13.31 -1.73
N GLU A 73 3.98 14.38 -0.93
CA GLU A 73 3.38 14.39 0.41
C GLU A 73 1.86 14.23 0.35
N MET A 74 1.19 14.88 -0.61
CA MET A 74 -0.23 14.68 -0.87
C MET A 74 -0.53 13.23 -1.26
N ALA A 75 0.28 12.61 -2.12
CA ALA A 75 0.10 11.22 -2.53
C ALA A 75 0.27 10.26 -1.34
N ARG A 76 1.29 10.47 -0.50
CA ARG A 76 1.52 9.70 0.73
C ARG A 76 0.31 9.77 1.65
N ALA A 77 -0.18 10.97 1.93
CA ALA A 77 -1.38 11.18 2.75
C ALA A 77 -2.63 10.53 2.11
N ALA A 78 -2.82 10.67 0.80
CA ALA A 78 -3.95 10.09 0.09
C ALA A 78 -3.99 8.56 0.18
N VAL A 79 -2.83 7.90 0.08
CA VAL A 79 -2.72 6.43 0.23
C VAL A 79 -3.10 6.00 1.64
N ILE A 80 -2.60 6.68 2.67
CA ILE A 80 -2.93 6.39 4.07
C ILE A 80 -4.43 6.53 4.31
N LEU A 81 -5.02 7.65 3.87
CA LEU A 81 -6.46 7.91 4.04
C LEU A 81 -7.33 6.90 3.28
N ALA A 82 -6.96 6.56 2.04
CA ALA A 82 -7.67 5.56 1.25
C ALA A 82 -7.61 4.18 1.92
N ALA A 83 -6.46 3.78 2.44
CA ALA A 83 -6.27 2.49 3.10
C ALA A 83 -7.09 2.43 4.40
N GLY A 84 -7.05 3.50 5.20
CA GLY A 84 -7.89 3.66 6.38
C GLY A 84 -9.38 3.56 6.07
N SER A 85 -9.85 4.22 4.99
CA SER A 85 -11.26 4.15 4.57
C SER A 85 -11.69 2.74 4.14
N ALA A 86 -10.75 1.95 3.62
CA ALA A 86 -10.96 0.58 3.19
C ALA A 86 -10.80 -0.45 4.33
N GLY A 87 -10.35 -0.03 5.51
CA GLY A 87 -9.98 -0.94 6.59
C GLY A 87 -8.83 -1.88 6.23
N VAL A 88 -7.88 -1.42 5.39
CA VAL A 88 -6.65 -2.16 5.05
C VAL A 88 -5.39 -1.35 5.38
N PRO A 89 -4.24 -2.00 5.64
CA PRO A 89 -2.98 -1.32 5.88
C PRO A 89 -2.48 -0.57 4.64
N ALA A 90 -1.85 0.59 4.87
CA ALA A 90 -0.99 1.25 3.90
C ALA A 90 0.47 0.84 4.11
N PHE A 91 1.21 0.55 3.04
CA PHE A 91 2.65 0.32 3.07
C PHE A 91 3.42 1.46 2.43
N ALA A 92 4.43 1.93 3.16
CA ALA A 92 5.30 3.01 2.73
C ALA A 92 6.19 2.56 1.55
N PRO A 93 6.53 3.49 0.64
CA PRO A 93 7.46 3.23 -0.44
C PRO A 93 8.84 2.81 0.11
N PRO A 94 9.61 2.02 -0.66
CA PRO A 94 10.94 1.67 -0.23
C PRO A 94 11.85 2.90 -0.21
N VAL A 95 12.80 2.89 0.73
CA VAL A 95 13.81 3.96 0.85
C VAL A 95 15.11 3.50 0.19
N ARG A 96 15.96 4.44 -0.20
CA ARG A 96 17.31 4.11 -0.68
C ARG A 96 18.16 3.53 0.46
N ILE A 97 19.13 2.68 0.12
CA ILE A 97 20.10 2.15 1.10
C ILE A 97 20.82 3.33 1.78
N GLY A 98 20.93 3.29 3.10
CA GLY A 98 21.49 4.37 3.92
C GLY A 98 20.48 5.46 4.30
N GLN A 99 19.21 5.34 3.90
CA GLN A 99 18.13 6.25 4.27
C GLN A 99 17.06 5.57 5.15
N GLU A 100 17.41 4.49 5.85
CA GLU A 100 16.49 3.68 6.65
C GLU A 100 15.83 4.48 7.79
N ALA A 101 16.41 5.62 8.19
CA ALA A 101 15.79 6.55 9.14
C ALA A 101 14.43 7.09 8.65
N ALA A 102 14.19 7.13 7.34
CA ALA A 102 12.91 7.56 6.77
C ALA A 102 11.73 6.62 7.10
N TYR A 103 11.99 5.36 7.46
CA TYR A 103 10.94 4.46 7.94
C TYR A 103 10.26 4.98 9.22
N ALA A 104 11.00 5.64 10.12
CA ALA A 104 10.43 6.23 11.33
C ALA A 104 9.47 7.38 11.00
N ALA A 105 9.78 8.19 9.98
CA ALA A 105 8.86 9.20 9.48
C ALA A 105 7.60 8.56 8.89
N ALA A 106 7.75 7.55 8.03
CA ALA A 106 6.62 6.82 7.47
C ALA A 106 5.68 6.23 8.53
N ARG A 107 6.24 5.68 9.63
CA ARG A 107 5.42 5.22 10.75
C ARG A 107 4.63 6.36 11.39
N ARG A 108 5.26 7.51 11.62
CA ARG A 108 4.57 8.69 12.19
C ARG A 108 3.45 9.19 11.29
N ASP A 109 3.62 9.09 9.98
CA ASP A 109 2.60 9.51 9.01
C ASP A 109 1.37 8.59 8.99
N GLY A 110 1.48 7.38 9.56
CA GLY A 110 0.36 6.43 9.68
C GLY A 110 0.45 5.22 8.76
N PHE A 111 1.58 5.00 8.10
CA PHE A 111 1.82 3.72 7.41
C PHE A 111 1.90 2.57 8.42
N ALA A 112 1.40 1.40 8.04
CA ALA A 112 1.40 0.18 8.85
C ALA A 112 2.59 -0.74 8.53
N GLY A 113 3.49 -0.32 7.65
CA GLY A 113 4.65 -1.09 7.21
C GLY A 113 5.34 -0.39 6.06
N ALA A 114 6.36 -1.02 5.49
CA ALA A 114 7.08 -0.48 4.35
C ALA A 114 7.53 -1.60 3.41
N MET A 115 7.82 -1.23 2.16
CA MET A 115 8.43 -2.12 1.17
C MET A 115 9.96 -2.08 1.27
N ALA A 116 10.60 -3.18 0.87
CA ALA A 116 12.05 -3.32 0.81
C ALA A 116 12.48 -3.52 -0.65
N LEU A 117 13.53 -2.82 -1.07
CA LEU A 117 14.23 -3.09 -2.33
C LEU A 117 15.25 -4.21 -2.15
N ARG A 118 15.79 -4.36 -0.94
CA ARG A 118 16.86 -5.32 -0.63
C ARG A 118 16.58 -6.08 0.68
N PRO A 119 17.02 -7.35 0.80
CA PRO A 119 16.77 -8.15 2.00
C PRO A 119 17.23 -7.51 3.32
N GLU A 120 18.34 -6.79 3.33
CA GLU A 120 18.88 -6.14 4.53
C GLU A 120 17.95 -5.07 5.12
N GLN A 121 17.09 -4.46 4.30
CA GLN A 121 16.15 -3.44 4.75
C GLN A 121 15.03 -4.04 5.61
N VAL A 122 14.75 -5.34 5.47
CA VAL A 122 13.71 -6.03 6.25
C VAL A 122 13.98 -5.91 7.75
N ALA A 123 15.24 -6.03 8.18
CA ALA A 123 15.59 -5.88 9.60
C ALA A 123 15.32 -4.46 10.13
N HIS A 124 15.51 -3.43 9.29
CA HIS A 124 15.19 -2.04 9.65
C HIS A 124 13.68 -1.81 9.69
N ILE A 125 12.95 -2.35 8.71
CA ILE A 125 11.48 -2.28 8.66
C ILE A 125 10.89 -2.95 9.90
N LEU A 126 11.31 -4.16 10.26
CA LEU A 126 10.78 -4.88 11.41
C LEU A 126 11.08 -4.19 12.76
N LYS A 127 12.18 -3.44 12.87
CA LYS A 127 12.46 -2.61 14.05
C LYS A 127 11.47 -1.45 14.19
N VAL A 128 11.06 -0.85 13.08
CA VAL A 128 10.14 0.28 13.06
C VAL A 128 8.67 -0.18 13.08
N PHE A 129 8.36 -1.28 12.41
CA PHE A 129 7.02 -1.84 12.26
C PHE A 129 7.01 -3.27 12.86
N PRO A 130 7.04 -3.41 14.19
CA PRO A 130 7.08 -4.71 14.82
C PRO A 130 5.81 -5.52 14.52
N PRO A 131 5.92 -6.85 14.37
CA PRO A 131 4.77 -7.72 14.14
C PRO A 131 3.70 -7.59 15.23
N GLY A 132 2.43 -7.67 14.84
CA GLY A 132 1.30 -7.67 15.80
C GLY A 132 0.72 -6.30 16.14
N GLU A 133 1.44 -5.20 15.89
CA GLU A 133 0.91 -3.84 16.02
C GLU A 133 0.10 -3.40 14.79
N ASN A 134 0.33 -4.03 13.64
CA ASN A 134 -0.31 -3.70 12.36
C ASN A 134 -1.74 -4.26 12.23
N ARG A 135 -2.32 -4.77 13.31
CA ARG A 135 -3.69 -5.29 13.32
C ARG A 135 -4.66 -4.11 13.31
N GLN A 136 -5.05 -3.65 12.12
CA GLN A 136 -6.25 -2.84 12.02
C GLN A 136 -7.41 -3.65 12.60
N LYS A 137 -8.04 -3.09 13.64
CA LYS A 137 -9.21 -3.69 14.28
C LYS A 137 -10.21 -3.99 13.17
N GLY A 138 -10.55 -5.27 12.98
CA GLY A 138 -11.61 -5.64 12.06
C GLY A 138 -12.83 -4.78 12.37
N GLN A 139 -13.43 -4.18 11.35
CA GLN A 139 -14.67 -3.43 11.50
C GLN A 139 -15.65 -4.34 12.26
N SER A 140 -15.94 -3.99 13.51
CA SER A 140 -17.00 -4.62 14.27
C SER A 140 -18.29 -4.24 13.55
N SER A 141 -18.85 -5.20 12.82
CA SER A 141 -20.19 -5.10 12.25
C SER A 141 -21.16 -4.82 13.40
N ALA A 142 -21.70 -3.60 13.44
CA ALA A 142 -22.90 -3.27 14.19
C ALA A 142 -24.09 -3.33 13.24
#